data_AF-A0A377DLI5-F1
#
_entry.id   AF-A0A377DLI5-F1
#
_cell.length_a   1.000
_cell.length_b   1.000
_cell.length_c   1.000
_cell.angle_alpha   90.00
_cell.angle_beta   90.00
_cell.angle_gamma   90.00
#
_symmetry.space_group_name_H-M   'P 1'
#
loop_
_entity.id
_entity.type
_entity.pdbx_description
1 polymer ?
#
loop_
_entity_poly.entity_id
_entity_poly.type
_entity_poly.pdbx_seq_one_letter_code
_entity_poly.pdbx_strand_id
1 'polypeptide(L)'
;MLHSGSRGIGNAIGTYFIDLAQKEMQETLETLPSRDLAYFMEGTEYFDDYLKAVAWAQLFASLNRDAMMENVVTALQSITQKNGQTATNAGDGRDQLSPQLCAKRTALW
;
A
#
# COMPACT_ATOMS: atom_id res chain seq x y z
N MET A 1 -5.59 -9.35 3.39
CA MET A 1 -5.97 -7.93 3.58
C MET A 1 -4.86 -7.08 2.98
N LEU A 2 -5.18 -6.13 2.10
CA LEU A 2 -4.19 -5.23 1.48
C LEU A 2 -4.12 -3.92 2.26
N HIS A 3 -2.96 -3.62 2.84
CA HIS A 3 -2.72 -2.40 3.60
C HIS A 3 -1.53 -1.64 2.97
N SER A 4 -1.84 -0.57 2.24
CA SER A 4 -0.85 0.31 1.61
C SER A 4 -1.39 1.73 1.44
N GLY A 5 -0.51 2.71 1.62
CA GLY A 5 -0.79 4.14 1.49
C GLY A 5 -0.02 4.79 0.33
N SER A 6 0.31 6.07 0.49
CA SER A 6 0.96 6.92 -0.52
C SER A 6 2.50 6.81 -0.59
N ARG A 7 3.06 5.73 -0.02
CA ARG A 7 4.49 5.35 -0.16
C ARG A 7 5.49 6.49 0.14
N GLY A 8 5.18 7.31 1.14
CA GLY A 8 6.04 8.41 1.60
C GLY A 8 5.73 9.77 0.97
N ILE A 9 5.07 9.82 -0.19
CA ILE A 9 4.74 11.10 -0.83
C ILE A 9 3.70 11.88 -0.01
N GLY A 10 2.68 11.20 0.51
CA GLY A 10 1.71 11.85 1.40
C GLY A 10 2.34 12.36 2.69
N ASN A 11 3.38 11.70 3.20
CA ASN A 11 4.13 12.20 4.35
C ASN A 11 4.90 13.47 3.98
N ALA A 12 5.60 13.48 2.84
CA ALA A 12 6.33 14.66 2.36
C ALA A 12 5.41 15.86 2.15
N ILE A 13 4.24 15.65 1.53
CA ILE A 13 3.20 16.68 1.37
C ILE A 13 2.72 17.18 2.73
N GLY A 14 2.38 16.27 3.65
CA GLY A 14 1.93 16.62 5.00
C GLY A 14 2.96 17.46 5.75
N THR A 15 4.21 17.02 5.80
CA THR A 15 5.30 17.77 6.46
C THR A 15 5.48 19.16 5.86
N TYR A 16 5.50 19.27 4.53
CA TYR A 16 5.64 20.55 3.85
C TYR A 16 4.54 21.56 4.24
N PHE A 17 3.27 21.13 4.22
CA PHE A 17 2.15 22.03 4.55
C PHE A 17 2.02 22.31 6.04
N ILE A 18 2.42 21.39 6.93
CA ILE A 18 2.52 21.66 8.37
C ILE A 18 3.55 22.77 8.61
N ASP A 19 4.74 22.66 8.03
CA ASP A 19 5.79 23.68 8.20
C ASP A 19 5.34 25.04 7.65
N LEU A 20 4.58 25.06 6.56
CA LEU A 20 4.06 26.25 5.94
C LEU A 20 2.96 26.91 6.79
N ALA A 21 1.99 26.14 7.30
CA ALA A 21 0.95 26.62 8.19
C ALA A 21 1.53 27.22 9.47
N GLN A 22 2.54 26.57 10.04
CA GLN A 22 3.23 27.07 11.22
C GLN A 22 4.01 28.36 10.98
N LYS A 23 4.50 28.58 9.75
CA LYS A 23 5.16 29.84 9.35
C LYS A 23 4.15 30.96 9.16
N GLU A 24 3.05 30.70 8.46
CA GLU A 24 1.97 31.68 8.25
C GLU A 24 1.39 32.17 9.58
N MET A 25 1.25 31.26 10.55
CA MET A 25 0.70 31.58 11.85
C MET A 25 1.71 32.20 12.82
N GLN A 26 2.98 32.42 12.47
CA GLN A 26 4.01 32.87 13.42
C GLN A 26 3.62 34.11 14.23
N GLU A 27 2.98 35.09 13.60
CA GLU A 27 2.54 36.32 14.28
C GLU A 27 1.31 36.11 15.19
N THR A 28 0.57 35.00 14.98
CA THR A 28 -0.64 34.63 15.74
C THR A 28 -0.40 33.41 16.64
N LEU A 29 0.81 32.83 16.67
CA LEU A 29 1.15 31.60 17.39
C LEU A 29 0.92 31.71 18.91
N GLU A 30 1.00 32.91 19.49
CA GLU A 30 0.73 33.12 20.92
C GLU A 30 -0.70 32.77 21.34
N THR A 31 -1.64 32.76 20.38
CA THR A 31 -3.05 32.39 20.63
C THR A 31 -3.31 30.89 20.52
N LEU A 32 -2.36 30.13 19.96
CA LEU A 32 -2.53 28.70 19.73
C LEU A 32 -2.08 27.89 20.96
N PRO A 33 -2.88 26.90 21.43
CA PRO A 33 -2.47 26.01 22.51
C PRO A 33 -1.24 25.15 22.19
N SER A 34 -0.97 24.91 20.90
CA SER A 34 0.20 24.19 20.41
C SER A 34 0.52 24.58 18.97
N ARG A 35 1.81 24.58 18.63
CA ARG A 35 2.30 24.82 17.26
C ARG A 35 1.84 23.75 16.27
N ASP A 36 1.56 22.54 16.73
CA ASP A 36 1.08 21.44 15.89
C ASP A 36 -0.40 21.57 15.51
N LEU A 37 -1.09 22.56 16.08
CA LEU A 37 -2.48 22.89 15.74
C LEU A 37 -2.56 24.05 14.72
N ALA A 38 -1.47 24.38 14.03
CA ALA A 38 -1.49 25.38 12.97
C ALA A 38 -2.40 24.92 11.81
N TYR A 39 -3.12 25.86 11.21
CA TYR A 39 -4.09 25.61 10.15
C TYR A 39 -4.04 26.73 9.10
N PHE A 40 -4.57 26.45 7.91
CA PHE A 40 -4.85 27.50 6.92
C PHE A 40 -6.31 27.94 7.04
N MET A 41 -6.56 29.24 6.84
CA MET A 41 -7.93 29.74 6.72
C MET A 41 -8.52 29.38 5.36
N GLU A 42 -9.79 28.99 5.33
CA GLU A 42 -10.49 28.70 4.07
C GLU A 42 -10.49 29.94 3.16
N GLY A 43 -10.25 29.72 1.86
CA GLY A 43 -10.16 30.79 0.86
C GLY A 43 -8.77 31.43 0.72
N THR A 44 -7.75 30.97 1.46
CA THR A 44 -6.35 31.34 1.19
C THR A 44 -5.72 30.46 0.11
N GLU A 45 -4.68 30.96 -0.54
CA GLU A 45 -3.94 30.22 -1.58
C GLU A 45 -3.35 28.91 -1.03
N TYR A 46 -2.73 28.94 0.16
CA TYR A 46 -2.16 27.74 0.76
C TYR A 46 -3.20 26.72 1.22
N PHE A 47 -4.41 27.16 1.59
CA PHE A 47 -5.52 26.24 1.84
C PHE A 47 -5.89 25.46 0.58
N ASP A 48 -6.09 26.16 -0.54
CA ASP A 48 -6.44 25.54 -1.82
C ASP A 48 -5.33 24.61 -2.33
N ASP A 49 -4.08 25.03 -2.18
CA ASP A 49 -2.92 24.23 -2.60
C ASP A 49 -2.74 22.98 -1.73
N TYR A 50 -2.97 23.08 -0.43
CA TYR A 50 -3.00 21.92 0.45
C TYR A 50 -4.06 20.90 0.02
N LEU A 51 -5.29 21.36 -0.25
CA LEU A 51 -6.38 20.48 -0.70
C LEU A 51 -6.05 19.77 -2.01
N LYS A 52 -5.50 20.50 -3.00
CA LYS A 52 -5.05 19.89 -4.27
C LYS A 52 -3.98 18.83 -4.03
N ALA A 53 -2.99 19.13 -3.19
CA ALA A 53 -1.89 18.22 -2.91
C ALA A 53 -2.34 16.96 -2.16
N VAL A 54 -3.21 17.11 -1.14
CA VAL A 54 -3.74 15.96 -0.38
C VAL A 54 -4.64 15.09 -1.26
N ALA A 55 -5.46 15.69 -2.11
CA ALA A 55 -6.31 14.97 -3.05
C ALA A 55 -5.47 14.15 -4.03
N TRP A 56 -4.37 14.72 -4.54
CA TRP A 56 -3.41 13.99 -5.36
C TRP A 56 -2.79 12.81 -4.60
N ALA A 57 -2.36 13.01 -3.35
CA ALA A 57 -1.75 11.96 -2.54
C ALA A 57 -2.71 10.79 -2.25
N GLN A 58 -3.99 11.11 -2.04
CA GLN A 58 -5.06 10.12 -1.87
C GLN A 58 -5.34 9.35 -3.16
N LEU A 59 -5.38 10.05 -4.30
CA LEU A 59 -5.54 9.42 -5.62
C LEU A 59 -4.37 8.47 -5.90
N PHE A 60 -3.13 8.91 -5.66
CA PHE A 60 -1.96 8.06 -5.77
C PHE A 60 -2.05 6.82 -4.87
N ALA A 61 -2.46 6.98 -3.60
CA ALA A 61 -2.63 5.85 -2.69
C ALA A 61 -3.70 4.87 -3.19
N SER A 62 -4.78 5.36 -3.82
CA SER A 62 -5.81 4.51 -4.45
C SER A 62 -5.23 3.70 -5.60
N LEU A 63 -4.63 4.37 -6.58
CA LEU A 63 -4.04 3.74 -7.76
C LEU A 63 -2.95 2.73 -7.39
N ASN A 64 -2.17 3.03 -6.35
CA ASN A 64 -1.16 2.11 -5.83
C ASN A 64 -1.80 0.81 -5.29
N ARG A 65 -2.93 0.90 -4.58
CA ARG A 65 -3.65 -0.29 -4.14
C ARG A 65 -4.25 -1.07 -5.30
N ASP A 66 -4.77 -0.37 -6.31
CA ASP A 66 -5.34 -1.00 -7.51
C ASP A 66 -4.27 -1.81 -8.26
N ALA A 67 -3.09 -1.23 -8.49
CA ALA A 67 -1.96 -1.93 -9.11
C ALA A 67 -1.47 -3.14 -8.27
N MET A 68 -1.44 -3.01 -6.94
CA MET A 68 -1.11 -4.15 -6.08
C MET A 68 -2.16 -5.26 -6.15
N MET A 69 -3.45 -4.91 -6.22
CA MET A 69 -4.53 -5.88 -6.36
C MET A 69 -4.45 -6.64 -7.68
N GLU A 70 -4.15 -5.95 -8.79
CA GLU A 70 -3.94 -6.57 -10.09
C GLU A 70 -2.81 -7.62 -10.05
N ASN A 71 -1.70 -7.28 -9.40
CA ASN A 71 -0.59 -8.20 -9.20
C ASN A 71 -0.98 -9.43 -8.35
N VAL A 72 -1.77 -9.23 -7.29
CA VAL A 72 -2.28 -10.32 -6.44
C VAL A 72 -3.19 -11.26 -7.24
N VAL A 73 -4.12 -10.71 -8.02
CA VAL A 73 -5.03 -11.50 -8.87
C VAL A 73 -4.24 -12.31 -9.89
N THR A 74 -3.28 -11.68 -10.57
CA THR A 74 -2.42 -12.34 -11.56
C THR A 74 -1.63 -13.50 -10.93
N ALA A 75 -1.04 -13.27 -9.76
CA ALA A 75 -0.31 -14.31 -9.04
C ALA A 75 -1.22 -15.50 -8.66
N LEU A 76 -2.43 -15.24 -8.18
CA LEU A 76 -3.40 -16.29 -7.83
C LEU A 76 -3.82 -17.09 -9.07
N GLN A 77 -4.12 -16.42 -10.18
CA GLN A 77 -4.49 -17.06 -11.45
C GLN A 77 -3.39 -18.01 -11.95
N SER A 78 -2.12 -17.60 -11.85
CA SER A 78 -0.98 -18.44 -12.28
C SER A 78 -0.91 -19.78 -11.53
N ILE A 79 -1.24 -19.78 -10.23
CA ILE A 79 -1.24 -20.99 -9.40
C ILE A 79 -2.42 -21.89 -9.78
N THR A 80 -3.61 -21.31 -9.93
CA THR A 80 -4.81 -22.07 -10.30
C THR A 80 -4.67 -22.73 -11.67
N GLN A 81 -4.12 -22.03 -12.67
CA GLN A 81 -3.89 -22.60 -14.01
C GLN A 81 -2.85 -23.72 -14.00
N LYS A 82 -1.76 -23.55 -13.23
CA LYS A 82 -0.74 -24.59 -13.05
C LYS A 82 -1.32 -25.88 -12.47
N ASN A 83 -2.23 -25.75 -11.50
CA ASN A 83 -2.90 -26.90 -10.89
C ASN A 83 -3.89 -27.60 -11.84
N GLY A 84 -4.51 -26.86 -12.77
CA GLY A 84 -5.33 -27.44 -13.84
C GLY A 84 -4.52 -28.25 -14.83
N GLN A 85 -3.32 -27.78 -15.18
CA GLN A 85 -2.41 -28.48 -16.12
C GLN A 85 -1.75 -29.71 -15.50
N THR A 86 -1.41 -29.69 -14.21
CA THR A 86 -0.90 -30.90 -13.53
C THR A 86 -1.97 -31.97 -13.37
N ALA A 87 -3.24 -31.60 -13.21
CA ALA A 87 -4.35 -32.55 -13.19
C ALA A 87 -4.63 -33.17 -14.57
N THR A 88 -4.51 -32.40 -15.66
CA THR A 88 -4.63 -32.95 -17.03
C THR A 88 -3.43 -33.82 -17.42
N ASN A 89 -2.24 -33.52 -16.89
CA ASN A 89 -1.02 -34.31 -17.15
C ASN A 89 -0.84 -35.50 -16.19
N ALA A 90 -1.63 -35.60 -15.11
CA ALA A 90 -1.70 -36.77 -14.22
C ALA A 90 -2.58 -37.91 -14.78
N GLY A 91 -3.08 -37.76 -16.01
CA GLY A 91 -3.91 -38.73 -16.72
C GLY A 91 -3.15 -39.82 -17.50
N ASP A 92 -1.81 -39.81 -17.51
CA ASP A 92 -1.01 -40.85 -18.18
C ASP A 92 0.21 -41.21 -17.32
N GLY A 93 0.20 -42.41 -16.72
CA GLY A 93 1.24 -42.85 -15.78
C GLY A 93 0.75 -43.57 -14.54
N ARG A 94 -0.29 -44.41 -14.65
CA ARG A 94 -0.50 -45.50 -13.67
C ARG A 94 0.54 -46.59 -13.89
N ASP A 95 1.80 -46.30 -13.59
CA ASP A 95 2.82 -47.29 -13.27
C ASP A 95 4.03 -46.61 -12.64
N GLN A 96 4.56 -47.22 -11.57
CA GLN A 96 5.73 -46.84 -10.78
C GLN A 96 5.52 -45.93 -9.55
N LEU A 97 4.75 -46.44 -8.58
CA LEU A 97 5.01 -46.12 -7.18
C LEU A 97 6.24 -46.91 -6.70
N SER A 98 7.39 -46.26 -6.56
CA SER A 98 8.54 -46.84 -5.85
C SER A 98 8.44 -46.56 -4.33
N PRO A 99 8.75 -47.50 -3.42
CA PRO A 99 8.43 -47.37 -1.99
C PRO A 99 9.32 -46.41 -1.16
N GLN A 100 10.15 -45.57 -1.77
CA GLN A 100 11.33 -45.01 -1.08
C GLN A 100 11.13 -43.62 -0.43
N LEU A 101 9.98 -42.96 -0.53
CA LEU A 101 9.82 -41.57 -0.06
C LEU A 101 9.11 -41.38 1.31
N CYS A 102 8.94 -42.42 2.13
CA CYS A 102 8.38 -42.28 3.48
C CYS A 102 9.38 -41.77 4.54
N ALA A 103 10.66 -41.58 4.20
CA ALA A 103 11.69 -41.25 5.18
C ALA A 103 12.41 -39.93 4.84
N LYS A 104 11.80 -38.79 5.19
CA LYS A 104 12.50 -37.52 5.51
C LYS A 104 11.50 -36.45 5.94
N ARG A 105 11.03 -36.55 7.19
CA ARG A 105 10.48 -35.39 7.90
C ARG A 105 10.89 -35.48 9.36
N THR A 106 12.12 -35.06 9.62
CA THR A 106 12.64 -34.85 10.97
C THR A 106 13.18 -33.44 11.08
N ALA A 107 12.63 -32.73 12.06
CA ALA A 107 13.16 -31.55 12.75
C ALA A 107 13.40 -30.26 11.94
N LEU A 108 12.61 -29.23 12.27
CA LEU A 108 13.12 -27.98 12.84
C LEU A 108 11.91 -27.18 13.35
N TRP A 109 11.81 -27.12 14.68
CA TRP A 109 11.20 -26.01 15.41
C TRP A 109 12.19 -24.85 15.39
#